data_AF-A0A8D1JJP1-F1
#
_entry.id   AF-A0A8D1JJP1-F1
#
_cell.length_a   1.000
_cell.length_b   1.000
_cell.length_c   1.000
_cell.angle_alpha   90.00
_cell.angle_beta   90.00
_cell.angle_gamma   90.00
#
_symmetry.space_group_name_H-M   'P 1'
#
loop_
_entity.id
_entity.type
_entity.pdbx_description
1 polymer ?
#
loop_
_entity_poly.entity_id
_entity_poly.type
_entity_poly.pdbx_seq_one_letter_code
_entity_poly.pdbx_strand_id
1 'polypeptide(L)'
;KEISPKKEFSKRQSDRDATDGWSSNSCPRFMSILQVTQRHCKPQNTFLHDSFQDVVTACNLPNITCKNGQNNCHQSAKPVSLTQCSFTGGNYPNCRYKDAAQYKFFIVACKGDPPYPFVPVHLDKII
;
A
#
# COMPACT_ATOMS: atom_id res chain seq x y z
N LYS A 1 4.39 -17.42 -14.26
CA LYS A 1 3.22 -16.57 -14.58
C LYS A 1 3.49 -15.22 -13.94
N GLU A 2 3.75 -14.19 -14.73
CA GLU A 2 4.03 -12.84 -14.22
C GLU A 2 2.79 -12.31 -13.51
N ILE A 3 2.94 -11.85 -12.27
CA ILE A 3 1.83 -11.28 -11.50
C ILE A 3 1.67 -9.83 -11.97
N SER A 4 0.49 -9.46 -12.48
CA SER A 4 0.23 -8.08 -12.93
C SER A 4 0.53 -7.08 -11.80
N PRO A 5 1.18 -5.93 -12.11
CA PRO A 5 1.51 -4.88 -11.14
C PRO A 5 0.34 -4.45 -10.26
N LYS A 6 -0.87 -4.36 -10.83
CA LYS A 6 -2.10 -4.08 -10.08
C LYS A 6 -2.33 -5.10 -8.96
N LYS A 7 -2.18 -6.39 -9.24
CA LYS A 7 -2.41 -7.46 -8.25
C LYS A 7 -1.38 -7.40 -7.14
N GLU A 8 -0.15 -7.05 -7.48
CA GLU A 8 0.92 -6.88 -6.49
C GLU A 8 0.66 -5.67 -5.59
N PHE A 9 0.24 -4.54 -6.16
CA PHE A 9 -0.14 -3.36 -5.40
C PHE A 9 -1.32 -3.67 -4.46
N SER A 10 -2.40 -4.24 -4.98
CA SER A 10 -3.55 -4.61 -4.15
C SER A 10 -3.16 -5.54 -3.01
N LYS A 11 -2.28 -6.51 -3.24
CA LYS A 11 -1.81 -7.41 -2.18
C LYS A 11 -1.05 -6.68 -1.08
N ARG A 12 -0.21 -5.70 -1.46
CA ARG A 12 0.74 -5.04 -0.55
C ARG A 12 0.17 -3.81 0.15
N GLN A 13 -0.79 -3.12 -0.46
CA GLN A 13 -1.26 -1.81 0.02
C GLN A 13 -2.77 -1.67 0.11
N SER A 14 -3.58 -2.51 -0.55
CA SER A 14 -5.03 -2.46 -0.38
C SER A 14 -5.43 -3.38 0.76
N ASP A 15 -6.29 -2.89 1.66
CA ASP A 15 -7.10 -3.83 2.42
C ASP A 15 -8.05 -4.53 1.43
N ARG A 16 -8.21 -5.85 1.55
CA ARG A 16 -9.02 -6.65 0.62
C ARG A 16 -10.49 -6.65 0.99
N ASP A 17 -10.83 -6.29 2.22
CA ASP A 17 -12.20 -6.23 2.75
C ASP A 17 -12.32 -5.08 3.75
N ALA A 18 -12.54 -3.87 3.24
CA ALA A 18 -12.78 -2.67 4.05
C ALA A 18 -14.14 -2.69 4.79
N THR A 19 -14.82 -3.84 4.88
CA THR A 19 -16.14 -3.94 5.50
C THR A 19 -16.18 -4.67 6.83
N ASP A 20 -15.21 -5.53 7.20
CA ASP A 20 -15.17 -6.13 8.54
C ASP A 20 -13.78 -6.77 8.82
N GLY A 21 -12.93 -6.14 9.66
CA GLY A 21 -11.87 -6.92 10.32
C GLY A 21 -10.52 -6.26 10.60
N TRP A 22 -10.30 -4.98 10.28
CA TRP A 22 -9.08 -4.31 10.76
C TRP A 22 -9.21 -3.93 12.25
N SER A 23 -8.86 -4.85 13.14
CA SER A 23 -8.74 -4.57 14.59
C SER A 23 -7.31 -4.22 14.99
N SER A 24 -7.11 -3.78 16.23
CA SER A 24 -5.77 -3.66 16.82
C SER A 24 -5.05 -5.01 16.77
N ASN A 25 -3.85 -5.07 16.18
CA ASN A 25 -3.00 -6.25 15.96
C ASN A 25 -3.22 -7.00 14.63
N SER A 26 -3.69 -6.31 13.60
CA SER A 26 -3.79 -6.84 12.24
C SER A 26 -2.44 -6.82 11.51
N CYS A 27 -1.51 -5.93 11.84
CA CYS A 27 -0.22 -5.85 11.13
C CYS A 27 0.59 -7.15 11.16
N PRO A 28 0.77 -7.85 12.30
CA PRO A 28 1.48 -9.13 12.32
C PRO A 28 0.88 -10.15 11.33
N ARG A 29 -0.46 -10.24 11.27
CA ARG A 29 -1.18 -11.14 10.36
C ARG A 29 -0.94 -10.78 8.90
N PHE A 30 -1.24 -9.55 8.48
CA PHE A 30 -1.10 -9.14 7.08
C PHE A 30 0.36 -9.09 6.62
N MET A 31 1.27 -8.66 7.49
CA MET A 31 2.70 -8.65 7.19
C MET A 31 3.24 -10.06 7.01
N SER A 32 2.81 -11.05 7.80
CA SER A 32 3.22 -12.45 7.62
C SER A 32 2.90 -12.97 6.21
N ILE A 33 1.72 -12.64 5.66
CA ILE A 33 1.28 -13.05 4.31
C ILE A 33 2.17 -12.42 3.22
N LEU A 34 2.63 -11.18 3.43
CA LEU A 34 3.54 -10.50 2.52
C LEU A 34 4.98 -11.04 2.60
N GLN A 35 5.41 -11.46 3.79
CA GLN A 35 6.76 -11.94 4.03
C GLN A 35 7.06 -13.30 3.43
N VAL A 36 6.05 -14.17 3.25
CA VAL A 36 6.20 -15.47 2.57
C VAL A 36 6.94 -15.32 1.23
N THR A 37 6.69 -14.21 0.53
CA THR A 37 7.35 -13.92 -0.75
C THR A 37 8.68 -13.16 -0.63
N GLN A 38 8.92 -12.40 0.45
CA GLN A 38 10.08 -11.52 0.58
C GLN A 38 11.23 -12.12 1.39
N ARG A 39 10.95 -13.12 2.24
CA ARG A 39 11.92 -13.81 3.10
C ARG A 39 12.73 -12.90 4.05
N HIS A 40 12.20 -11.71 4.38
CA HIS A 40 12.80 -10.79 5.37
C HIS A 40 11.71 -9.96 6.07
N CYS A 41 12.02 -9.38 7.24
CA CYS A 41 11.13 -8.47 7.93
C CYS A 41 11.14 -7.10 7.25
N LYS A 42 10.09 -6.76 6.51
CA LYS A 42 9.95 -5.42 5.90
C LYS A 42 9.85 -4.36 7.01
N PRO A 43 10.64 -3.27 6.99
CA PRO A 43 10.65 -2.28 8.08
C PRO A 43 9.32 -1.56 8.28
N GLN A 44 8.65 -1.19 7.17
CA GLN A 44 7.37 -0.49 7.19
C GLN A 44 6.47 -0.96 6.05
N ASN A 45 5.17 -0.96 6.30
CA ASN A 45 4.14 -1.10 5.26
C ASN A 45 2.93 -0.27 5.62
N THR A 46 2.16 0.14 4.61
CA THR A 46 0.91 0.87 4.83
C THR A 46 -0.20 0.19 4.04
N PHE A 47 -1.33 0.01 4.70
CA PHE A 47 -2.56 -0.50 4.12
C PHE A 47 -3.58 0.63 4.07
N LEU A 48 -4.09 0.92 2.88
CA LEU A 48 -5.12 1.91 2.63
C LEU A 48 -6.48 1.24 2.80
N HIS A 49 -7.34 1.83 3.64
CA HIS A 49 -8.69 1.38 3.89
C HIS A 49 -9.65 2.15 2.98
N ASP A 50 -9.41 2.00 1.69
CA ASP A 50 -10.20 2.61 0.62
C ASP A 50 -10.37 1.60 -0.51
N SER A 51 -11.38 1.78 -1.36
CA SER A 51 -11.58 0.87 -2.47
C SER A 51 -10.42 0.99 -3.46
N PHE A 52 -10.06 -0.10 -4.14
CA PHE A 52 -9.04 -0.03 -5.19
C PHE A 52 -9.41 0.99 -6.27
N GLN A 53 -10.71 1.13 -6.58
CA GLN A 53 -11.19 2.08 -7.56
C GLN A 53 -10.96 3.53 -7.10
N ASP A 54 -11.19 3.83 -5.83
CA ASP A 54 -10.92 5.14 -5.24
C ASP A 54 -9.41 5.45 -5.28
N VAL A 55 -8.54 4.48 -4.98
CA VAL A 55 -7.08 4.68 -5.12
C VAL A 55 -6.68 4.92 -6.58
N VAL A 56 -7.31 4.24 -7.54
CA VAL A 56 -7.09 4.49 -8.98
C VAL A 56 -7.47 5.91 -9.39
N THR A 57 -8.50 6.51 -8.77
CA THR A 57 -8.86 7.90 -9.10
C THR A 57 -7.72 8.89 -8.85
N ALA A 58 -6.82 8.60 -7.90
CA ALA A 58 -5.63 9.42 -7.68
C ALA A 58 -4.72 9.46 -8.92
N CYS A 59 -4.64 8.38 -9.70
CA CYS A 59 -3.84 8.33 -10.92
C CYS A 59 -4.33 9.29 -12.03
N ASN A 60 -5.52 9.86 -11.91
CA ASN A 60 -6.06 10.84 -12.84
C ASN A 60 -5.81 12.30 -12.41
N LEU A 61 -5.18 12.51 -11.26
CA LEU A 61 -4.84 13.84 -10.74
C LEU A 61 -3.50 14.32 -11.31
N PRO A 62 -3.14 15.62 -11.15
CA PRO A 62 -1.89 16.14 -11.69
C PRO A 62 -0.66 15.33 -11.26
N ASN A 63 0.26 15.11 -12.20
CA ASN A 63 1.50 14.41 -11.93
C ASN A 63 2.41 15.26 -11.03
N ILE A 64 3.07 14.58 -10.09
CA ILE A 64 4.12 15.11 -9.24
C ILE A 64 5.35 14.20 -9.32
N THR A 65 6.48 14.73 -8.88
CA THR A 65 7.74 13.98 -8.80
C THR A 65 7.72 13.04 -7.60
N CYS A 66 7.90 11.75 -7.86
CA CYS A 66 8.08 10.70 -6.86
C CYS A 66 9.39 10.87 -6.07
N LYS A 67 9.55 10.17 -4.94
CA LYS A 67 10.82 10.15 -4.19
C LYS A 67 12.01 9.65 -5.01
N ASN A 68 11.77 8.81 -6.01
CA ASN A 68 12.79 8.27 -6.90
C ASN A 68 13.06 9.15 -8.14
N GLY A 69 12.47 10.34 -8.22
CA GLY A 69 12.65 11.29 -9.31
C GLY A 69 11.77 11.06 -10.55
N GLN A 70 10.95 10.00 -10.58
CA GLN A 70 10.00 9.77 -11.68
C GLN A 70 8.80 10.73 -11.61
N ASN A 71 8.26 11.15 -12.75
CA ASN A 71 7.13 12.09 -12.84
C ASN A 71 5.79 11.40 -13.12
N ASN A 72 5.54 10.29 -12.42
CA ASN A 72 4.33 9.48 -12.51
C ASN A 72 3.67 9.26 -11.15
N CYS A 73 3.96 10.11 -10.17
CA CYS A 73 3.31 10.10 -8.88
C CYS A 73 2.11 11.04 -8.87
N HIS A 74 1.12 10.72 -8.03
CA HIS A 74 -0.10 11.49 -7.89
C HIS A 74 -0.51 11.49 -6.41
N GLN A 75 -0.87 12.66 -5.90
CA GLN A 75 -1.40 12.81 -4.55
C GLN A 75 -2.91 12.56 -4.55
N SER A 76 -3.43 11.89 -3.53
CA SER A 76 -4.87 11.69 -3.37
C SER A 76 -5.63 13.02 -3.20
N ALA A 77 -6.84 13.11 -3.75
CA ALA A 77 -7.69 14.29 -3.61
C ALA A 77 -8.25 14.46 -2.18
N LYS A 78 -8.44 13.34 -1.47
CA LYS A 78 -8.95 13.28 -0.11
C LYS A 78 -8.02 12.45 0.77
N PRO A 79 -7.97 12.72 2.09
CA PRO A 79 -7.36 11.80 3.04
C PRO A 79 -8.20 10.54 3.16
N VAL A 80 -7.54 9.42 3.47
CA VAL A 80 -8.17 8.10 3.64
C VAL A 80 -7.78 7.51 4.99
N SER A 81 -8.63 6.64 5.51
CA SER A 81 -8.25 5.80 6.64
C SER A 81 -7.17 4.83 6.18
N LEU A 82 -6.14 4.66 6.99
CA LEU A 82 -5.04 3.76 6.68
C LEU A 82 -4.45 3.18 7.96
N THR A 83 -3.75 2.07 7.84
CA THR A 83 -2.93 1.55 8.92
C THR A 83 -1.47 1.43 8.49
N GLN A 84 -0.60 2.07 9.27
CA GLN A 84 0.83 1.92 9.15
C GLN A 84 1.32 0.79 10.06
N CYS A 85 1.99 -0.18 9.47
CA CYS A 85 2.64 -1.29 10.13
C CYS A 85 4.13 -1.00 10.25
N SER A 86 4.62 -0.79 11.47
CA SER A 86 6.04 -0.54 11.74
C SER A 86 6.68 -1.73 12.44
N PHE A 87 7.81 -2.18 11.93
CA PHE A 87 8.59 -3.26 12.53
C PHE A 87 9.09 -2.84 13.92
N THR A 88 8.93 -3.72 14.90
CA THR A 88 9.34 -3.48 16.29
C THR A 88 10.40 -4.45 16.80
N GLY A 89 10.73 -5.50 16.03
CA GLY A 89 11.82 -6.42 16.35
C GLY A 89 11.52 -7.88 16.00
N GLY A 90 12.47 -8.77 16.31
CA GLY A 90 12.41 -10.19 15.94
C GLY A 90 13.20 -10.47 14.65
N ASN A 91 13.15 -11.70 14.17
CA ASN A 91 13.84 -12.14 12.95
C ASN A 91 12.89 -12.98 12.11
N TYR A 92 13.05 -12.95 10.79
CA TYR A 92 12.24 -13.79 9.90
C TYR A 92 12.37 -15.27 10.31
N PRO A 93 11.25 -16.02 10.42
CA PRO A 93 9.87 -15.65 10.06
C PRO A 93 9.03 -14.97 11.17
N ASN A 94 9.58 -14.81 12.38
CA ASN A 94 8.90 -14.29 13.57
C ASN A 94 9.07 -12.77 13.74
N CYS A 95 8.66 -12.01 12.72
CA CYS A 95 8.75 -10.55 12.75
C CYS A 95 7.60 -9.94 13.57
N ARG A 96 7.91 -8.96 14.44
CA ARG A 96 6.92 -8.24 15.24
C ARG A 96 6.64 -6.86 14.63
N TYR A 97 5.37 -6.47 14.66
CA TYR A 97 4.88 -5.22 14.09
C TYR A 97 3.94 -4.51 15.06
N LYS A 98 3.93 -3.19 14.97
CA LYS A 98 2.95 -2.32 15.63
C LYS A 98 2.07 -1.64 14.59
N ASP A 99 0.79 -1.63 14.89
CA ASP A 99 -0.26 -0.97 14.12
C ASP A 99 -0.35 0.50 14.54
N ALA A 100 -0.53 1.39 13.56
CA ALA A 100 -0.88 2.78 13.78
C ALA A 100 -1.97 3.19 12.78
N ALA A 101 -3.20 3.31 13.26
CA ALA A 101 -4.31 3.85 12.49
C ALA A 101 -4.12 5.36 12.26
N GLN A 102 -4.34 5.83 11.04
CA GLN A 102 -4.17 7.23 10.66
C GLN A 102 -5.24 7.62 9.64
N TYR A 103 -5.46 8.93 9.50
CA TYR A 103 -6.30 9.52 8.47
C TYR A 103 -5.51 10.59 7.73
N LYS A 104 -5.02 10.26 6.53
CA LYS A 104 -3.96 11.02 5.85
C LYS A 104 -4.08 10.96 4.34
N PHE A 105 -3.43 11.91 3.67
CA PHE A 105 -3.25 11.86 2.22
C PHE A 105 -2.15 10.87 1.86
N PHE A 106 -2.21 10.35 0.63
CA PHE A 106 -1.18 9.46 0.10
C PHE A 106 -0.70 9.93 -1.27
N ILE A 107 0.50 9.50 -1.62
CA ILE A 107 1.07 9.65 -2.96
C ILE A 107 1.30 8.26 -3.53
N VAL A 108 0.77 7.98 -4.71
CA VAL A 108 0.95 6.73 -5.45
C VAL A 108 1.66 6.98 -6.76
N ALA A 109 2.57 6.09 -7.15
CA ALA A 109 3.08 6.03 -8.50
C ALA A 109 2.14 5.18 -9.36
N CYS A 110 1.80 5.69 -10.53
CA CYS A 110 0.90 5.03 -11.46
C CYS A 110 1.61 4.67 -12.76
N LYS A 111 1.20 3.57 -13.38
CA LYS A 111 1.74 3.11 -14.67
C LYS A 111 0.61 2.48 -15.47
N GLY A 112 0.66 2.62 -16.80
CA GLY A 112 -0.21 1.86 -17.68
C GLY A 112 0.10 0.37 -17.60
N ASP A 113 -0.92 -0.47 -17.44
CA ASP A 113 -0.80 -1.93 -17.36
C ASP A 113 -1.80 -2.59 -18.34
N PRO A 114 -1.52 -2.62 -19.66
CA PRO A 114 -2.47 -3.12 -20.66
C PRO A 114 -3.00 -4.52 -20.31
N PRO A 115 -4.32 -4.77 -20.37
CA PRO A 115 -5.39 -3.92 -20.90
C PRO A 115 -5.99 -2.90 -19.91
N TYR A 116 -5.47 -2.84 -18.68
CA TYR A 116 -5.99 -1.96 -17.64
C TYR A 116 -5.47 -0.51 -17.83
N PRO A 117 -6.30 0.50 -17.48
CA PRO A 117 -5.90 1.91 -17.49
C PRO A 117 -4.75 2.19 -16.51
N PHE A 118 -4.31 3.46 -16.43
CA PHE A 118 -3.29 3.93 -15.50
C PHE A 118 -3.65 3.51 -14.06
N VAL A 119 -2.92 2.55 -13.50
CA VAL A 119 -3.20 1.94 -12.19
C VAL A 119 -2.07 2.20 -11.21
N PRO A 120 -2.36 2.23 -9.89
CA PRO A 120 -1.33 2.36 -8.88
C PRO A 120 -0.45 1.11 -8.87
N VAL A 121 0.86 1.33 -8.90
CA VAL A 121 1.88 0.28 -8.86
C VAL A 121 2.80 0.38 -7.65
N HIS A 122 2.86 1.55 -7.02
CA HIS A 122 3.67 1.79 -5.84
C HIS A 122 3.06 2.87 -4.94
N LEU A 123 3.11 2.69 -3.63
CA LEU A 123 2.76 3.72 -2.65
C LEU A 123 4.04 4.47 -2.27
N ASP A 124 4.17 5.71 -2.74
CA ASP A 124 5.38 6.51 -2.59
C ASP A 124 5.49 7.13 -1.20
N LYS A 125 4.41 7.76 -0.71
CA LYS A 125 4.44 8.52 0.55
C LYS A 125 3.06 8.64 1.20
N ILE A 126 3.06 8.78 2.52
CA ILE A 126 1.93 9.26 3.32
C ILE A 126 2.26 10.68 3.80
N ILE A 127 1.30 11.61 3.68
CA ILE A 127 1.43 13.03 4.08
C ILE A 127 0.69 13.24 5.39
#